data_AF-A0A1N7QLV8-F1
#
_entry.id   AF-A0A1N7QLV8-F1
#
_cell.length_a   1.000
_cell.length_b   1.000
_cell.length_c   1.000
_cell.angle_alpha   90.00
_cell.angle_beta   90.00
_cell.angle_gamma   90.00
#
_symmetry.space_group_name_H-M   'P 1'
#
loop_
_entity.id
_entity.type
_entity.pdbx_description
1 polymer ?
#
loop_
_entity_poly.entity_id
_entity_poly.type
_entity_poly.pdbx_seq_one_letter_code
_entity_poly.pdbx_strand_id
1 'polypeptide(L)'
;MTTIKDSSSNQHNQRIIVTKCPVTFTLFKMGGRWKPLVFYQLTGGIKRYGELKRAIPAISEKMLFQTLKELEADGIIIRTVIENKPQHVEYSLSVSGNDLRPVFIAMVEWATKYNI
;
A
#
# COMPACT_ATOMS: atom_id res chain seq x y z
N MET A 1 7.63 11.31 -24.40
CA MET A 1 7.57 11.82 -23.02
C MET A 1 6.69 13.05 -23.04
N THR A 2 5.39 12.88 -22.79
CA THR A 2 4.44 13.99 -22.81
C THR A 2 4.55 14.71 -21.48
N THR A 3 5.06 15.94 -21.51
CA THR A 3 5.09 16.85 -20.38
C THR A 3 3.65 17.16 -19.99
N ILE A 4 3.15 16.47 -18.95
CA ILE A 4 1.87 16.80 -18.38
C ILE A 4 2.03 18.18 -17.72
N LYS A 5 1.33 19.19 -18.26
CA LYS A 5 1.25 20.51 -17.63
C LYS A 5 0.75 20.32 -16.19
N ASP A 6 1.53 20.78 -15.23
CA ASP A 6 1.17 20.87 -13.80
C ASP A 6 -0.14 21.67 -13.54
N SER A 7 -0.70 22.29 -14.57
CA SER A 7 -1.94 23.08 -14.56
C SER A 7 -3.15 22.41 -15.23
N SER A 8 -3.15 21.08 -15.43
CA SER A 8 -4.35 20.42 -15.98
C SER A 8 -5.52 20.44 -15.00
N SER A 9 -6.73 20.75 -15.48
CA SER A 9 -7.96 20.75 -14.68
C SER A 9 -8.18 19.43 -13.94
N ASN A 10 -7.75 18.30 -14.53
CA ASN A 10 -7.87 16.98 -13.92
C ASN A 10 -7.01 16.82 -12.66
N GLN A 11 -5.73 17.24 -12.70
CA GLN A 11 -4.87 17.17 -11.51
C GLN A 11 -5.35 18.11 -10.41
N HIS A 12 -5.84 19.29 -10.78
CA HIS A 12 -6.43 20.23 -9.82
C HIS A 12 -7.67 19.63 -9.14
N ASN A 13 -8.60 19.07 -9.93
CA ASN A 13 -9.80 18.42 -9.41
C ASN A 13 -9.44 17.22 -8.51
N GLN A 14 -8.47 16.41 -8.91
CA GLN A 14 -8.00 15.29 -8.10
C GLN A 14 -7.44 15.76 -6.75
N ARG A 15 -6.61 16.81 -6.72
CA ARG A 15 -6.10 17.39 -5.47
C ARG A 15 -7.25 17.89 -4.59
N ILE A 16 -8.25 18.56 -5.14
CA ILE A 16 -9.42 19.04 -4.39
C ILE A 16 -10.17 17.87 -3.74
N ILE A 17 -10.47 16.82 -4.52
CA ILE A 17 -11.23 15.67 -4.03
C ILE A 17 -10.46 14.97 -2.90
N VAL A 18 -9.16 14.74 -3.10
CA VAL A 18 -8.29 14.09 -2.12
C VAL A 18 -8.11 14.91 -0.84
N THR A 19 -8.08 16.25 -0.93
CA THR A 19 -7.90 17.10 0.26
C THR A 19 -9.19 17.35 1.03
N LYS A 20 -10.36 17.32 0.38
CA LYS A 20 -11.65 17.63 1.03
C LYS A 20 -12.36 16.42 1.63
N CYS A 21 -12.11 15.22 1.11
CA CYS A 21 -12.80 14.01 1.54
C CYS A 21 -11.82 13.01 2.16
N PRO A 22 -11.88 12.77 3.49
CA PRO A 22 -11.01 11.79 4.15
C PRO A 22 -11.12 10.38 3.56
N VAL A 23 -12.32 9.98 3.11
CA VAL A 23 -12.50 8.68 2.43
C VAL A 23 -11.71 8.63 1.13
N THR A 24 -11.81 9.66 0.30
CA THR A 24 -11.07 9.69 -0.97
C THR A 24 -9.56 9.85 -0.75
N PHE A 25 -9.14 10.55 0.31
CA PHE A 25 -7.75 10.57 0.73
C PHE A 25 -7.22 9.17 1.02
N THR A 26 -7.95 8.40 1.84
CA THR A 26 -7.58 7.02 2.18
C THR A 26 -7.56 6.13 0.95
N LEU A 27 -8.56 6.23 0.07
CA LEU A 27 -8.59 5.47 -1.20
C LEU A 27 -7.47 5.89 -2.15
N PHE A 28 -7.04 7.14 -2.15
CA PHE A 28 -5.90 7.58 -2.94
C PHE A 28 -4.58 7.00 -2.41
N LYS A 29 -4.43 6.93 -1.08
CA LYS A 29 -3.25 6.35 -0.43
C LYS A 29 -3.19 4.83 -0.55
N MET A 30 -4.29 4.14 -0.23
CA MET A 30 -4.35 2.67 -0.11
C MET A 30 -4.95 1.97 -1.32
N GLY A 31 -5.58 2.70 -2.23
CA GLY A 31 -6.17 2.13 -3.43
C GLY A 31 -5.15 1.65 -4.45
N GLY A 32 -5.68 1.15 -5.56
CA GLY A 32 -4.89 0.49 -6.59
C GLY A 32 -4.82 -1.02 -6.39
N ARG A 33 -4.22 -1.70 -7.38
CA ARG A 33 -4.27 -3.17 -7.48
C ARG A 33 -3.42 -3.88 -6.41
N TRP A 34 -2.27 -3.32 -6.05
CA TRP A 34 -1.23 -4.03 -5.31
C TRP A 34 -1.11 -3.61 -3.84
N LYS A 35 -1.34 -2.34 -3.52
CA LYS A 35 -1.22 -1.82 -2.14
C LYS A 35 -2.10 -2.59 -1.14
N PRO A 36 -3.40 -2.87 -1.43
CA PRO A 36 -4.24 -3.68 -0.54
C PRO A 36 -3.68 -5.08 -0.27
N LEU A 37 -3.14 -5.74 -1.32
CA LEU A 37 -2.59 -7.09 -1.21
C LEU A 37 -1.30 -7.11 -0.38
N VAL A 38 -0.38 -6.17 -0.62
CA VAL A 38 0.87 -6.06 0.17
C VAL A 38 0.54 -5.75 1.64
N PHE A 39 -0.37 -4.80 1.86
CA PHE A 39 -0.85 -4.46 3.21
C PHE A 39 -1.42 -5.69 3.92
N TYR A 40 -2.32 -6.43 3.26
CA TYR A 40 -2.92 -7.65 3.82
C TYR A 40 -1.88 -8.67 4.25
N GLN A 41 -0.85 -8.92 3.42
CA GLN A 41 0.23 -9.85 3.79
C GLN A 41 1.02 -9.40 5.03
N LEU A 42 1.21 -8.09 5.21
CA LEU A 42 1.90 -7.52 6.37
C LEU A 42 1.03 -7.47 7.64
N THR A 43 -0.29 -7.62 7.53
CA THR A 43 -1.14 -7.78 8.73
C THR A 43 -0.79 -9.06 9.50
N GLY A 44 -0.29 -10.08 8.80
CA GLY A 44 0.20 -11.34 9.37
C GLY A 44 1.61 -11.27 9.97
N GLY A 45 2.21 -10.08 10.07
CA GLY A 45 3.51 -9.84 10.70
C GLY A 45 4.60 -9.40 9.72
N ILE A 46 5.83 -9.38 10.24
CA ILE A 46 7.02 -8.94 9.50
C ILE A 46 7.29 -9.91 8.34
N LYS A 47 7.65 -9.37 7.16
CA LYS A 47 7.99 -10.16 5.96
C LYS A 47 9.21 -9.62 5.26
N ARG A 48 10.01 -10.52 4.70
CA ARG A 48 11.07 -10.21 3.73
C ARG A 48 10.50 -10.02 2.34
N TYR A 49 11.25 -9.34 1.47
CA TYR A 49 10.85 -9.12 0.07
C TYR A 49 10.46 -10.42 -0.67
N GLY A 50 11.28 -11.46 -0.56
CA GLY A 50 11.01 -12.76 -1.20
C GLY A 50 9.81 -13.51 -0.63
N GLU A 51 9.42 -13.24 0.62
CA GLU A 51 8.19 -13.78 1.21
C GLU A 51 6.97 -13.08 0.64
N LEU A 52 7.00 -11.74 0.55
CA LEU A 52 5.95 -10.96 -0.10
C LEU A 52 5.77 -11.35 -1.57
N LYS A 53 6.88 -11.53 -2.31
CA LYS A 53 6.83 -11.94 -3.71
C LYS A 53 6.20 -13.32 -3.90
N ARG A 54 6.50 -14.27 -3.01
CA ARG A 54 5.90 -15.62 -3.00
C ARG A 54 4.42 -15.59 -2.60
N ALA A 55 4.06 -14.78 -1.61
CA ALA A 55 2.68 -14.63 -1.15
C ALA A 55 1.77 -13.95 -2.18
N ILE A 56 2.35 -13.19 -3.13
CA ILE A 56 1.61 -12.53 -4.21
C ILE A 56 2.20 -12.96 -5.56
N PRO A 57 1.96 -14.19 -6.05
CA PRO A 57 2.63 -14.71 -7.24
C PRO A 57 2.47 -13.81 -8.48
N ALA A 58 1.29 -13.22 -8.66
CA ALA A 58 0.94 -12.38 -9.80
C ALA A 58 1.72 -11.05 -9.89
N ILE A 59 2.40 -10.58 -8.83
CA ILE A 59 2.82 -9.18 -8.78
C ILE A 59 3.99 -8.75 -9.68
N SER A 60 4.90 -9.53 -10.24
CA SER A 60 6.18 -8.99 -10.80
C SER A 60 7.08 -8.23 -9.79
N GLU A 61 8.38 -8.31 -10.02
CA GLU A 61 9.43 -7.65 -9.21
C GLU A 61 9.26 -6.12 -9.21
N LYS A 62 9.16 -5.52 -10.40
CA LYS A 62 9.09 -4.06 -10.56
C LYS A 62 7.90 -3.46 -9.82
N MET A 63 6.72 -4.08 -9.93
CA MET A 63 5.53 -3.57 -9.27
C MET A 63 5.57 -3.77 -7.75
N LEU A 64 6.14 -4.88 -7.26
CA LEU A 64 6.31 -5.07 -5.82
C LEU A 64 7.25 -4.01 -5.23
N PHE A 65 8.41 -3.78 -5.86
CA PHE A 65 9.34 -2.74 -5.47
C PHE A 65 8.68 -1.36 -5.44
N GLN A 66 7.96 -1.00 -6.52
CA GLN A 66 7.26 0.28 -6.60
C GLN A 66 6.18 0.42 -5.52
N THR A 67 5.40 -0.64 -5.28
CA THR A 67 4.34 -0.65 -4.26
C THR A 67 4.91 -0.48 -2.86
N LEU A 68 6.01 -1.17 -2.53
CA LEU A 68 6.67 -1.04 -1.23
C LEU A 68 7.21 0.37 -1.03
N LYS A 69 7.86 0.95 -2.04
CA LYS A 69 8.36 2.33 -1.99
C LYS A 69 7.23 3.35 -1.79
N GLU A 70 6.09 3.15 -2.45
CA GLU A 70 4.92 4.02 -2.27
C GLU A 70 4.32 3.90 -0.88
N LEU A 71 4.14 2.68 -0.37
CA LEU A 71 3.60 2.45 0.98
C LEU A 71 4.53 2.99 2.08
N GLU A 72 5.85 2.91 1.87
CA GLU A 72 6.85 3.49 2.77
C GLU A 72 6.79 5.02 2.74
N ALA A 73 6.72 5.62 1.55
CA ALA A 73 6.58 7.07 1.39
C ALA A 73 5.25 7.60 1.94
N ASP A 74 4.19 6.80 1.89
CA ASP A 74 2.89 7.09 2.49
C ASP A 74 2.87 6.87 4.02
N GLY A 75 3.97 6.38 4.60
CA GLY A 75 4.12 6.15 6.03
C GLY A 75 3.32 4.95 6.55
N ILE A 76 2.86 4.06 5.67
CA ILE A 76 2.02 2.90 6.01
C ILE A 76 2.85 1.68 6.42
N ILE A 77 4.05 1.56 5.87
CA ILE A 77 4.98 0.47 6.19
C ILE A 77 6.32 1.03 6.64
N ILE A 78 7.07 0.21 7.38
CA ILE A 78 8.44 0.47 7.77
C ILE A 78 9.33 -0.55 7.06
N ARG A 79 10.40 -0.06 6.42
CA ARG A 79 11.48 -0.87 5.85
C ARG A 79 12.66 -0.87 6.81
N THR A 80 13.05 -2.05 7.28
CA THR A 80 14.18 -2.20 8.21
C THR A 80 15.28 -3.03 7.55
N VAL A 81 16.49 -2.50 7.54
CA VAL A 81 17.69 -3.25 7.14
C VAL A 81 18.18 -4.01 8.36
N ILE A 82 18.23 -5.34 8.26
CA ILE A 82 18.75 -6.20 9.31
C ILE A 82 20.21 -6.53 8.96
N GLU A 83 21.14 -6.01 9.77
CA GLU A 83 22.58 -6.07 9.54
C GLU A 83 23.25 -7.37 10.08
N ASN A 84 22.45 -8.37 10.46
CA ASN A 84 23.01 -9.68 10.83
C ASN A 84 23.45 -10.47 9.59
N LYS A 85 24.25 -11.53 9.75
CA LYS A 85 24.58 -12.44 8.64
C LYS A 85 23.48 -13.52 8.50
N PRO A 86 22.86 -13.71 7.32
CA PRO A 86 22.96 -12.90 6.10
C PRO A 86 22.14 -11.60 6.18
N GLN A 87 22.70 -10.51 5.63
CA GLN A 87 22.04 -9.20 5.63
C GLN A 87 20.76 -9.28 4.79
N HIS A 88 19.65 -8.75 5.32
CA HIS A 88 18.38 -8.76 4.61
C HIS A 88 17.52 -7.55 4.97
N VAL A 89 16.40 -7.41 4.27
CA VAL A 89 15.44 -6.33 4.48
C VAL A 89 14.12 -6.93 4.91
N GLU A 90 13.56 -6.33 5.95
CA GLU A 90 12.25 -6.67 6.50
C GLU A 90 11.27 -5.51 6.32
N TYR A 91 10.01 -5.86 6.13
CA TYR A 91 8.90 -4.93 5.99
C TYR A 91 7.86 -5.24 7.06
N SER A 92 7.33 -4.21 7.68
CA SER A 92 6.29 -4.30 8.71
C SER A 92 5.31 -3.15 8.58
N LEU A 93 4.11 -3.28 9.15
CA LEU A 93 3.19 -2.14 9.23
C LEU A 93 3.73 -1.10 10.22
N SER A 94 3.63 0.17 9.86
CA SER A 94 3.88 1.29 10.77
C SER A 94 2.76 1.40 11.81
N VAL A 95 2.87 2.36 12.74
CA VAL A 95 1.77 2.67 13.67
C VAL A 95 0.49 3.03 12.90
N SER A 96 0.57 3.96 11.95
CA SER A 96 -0.59 4.34 11.11
C SER A 96 -1.08 3.19 10.23
N GLY A 97 -0.18 2.33 9.75
CA GLY A 97 -0.55 1.12 9.02
C GLY A 97 -1.36 0.14 9.90
N ASN A 98 -1.00 -0.01 11.17
CA ASN A 98 -1.78 -0.82 12.10
C ASN A 98 -3.16 -0.21 12.39
N ASP A 99 -3.25 1.12 12.50
CA ASP A 99 -4.52 1.83 12.69
C ASP A 99 -5.48 1.68 11.49
N LEU A 100 -4.98 1.34 10.30
CA LEU A 100 -5.80 1.05 9.11
C LEU A 100 -6.40 -0.36 9.10
N ARG A 101 -5.93 -1.28 9.94
CA ARG A 101 -6.42 -2.68 9.96
C ARG A 101 -7.94 -2.78 10.10
N PRO A 102 -8.62 -2.05 11.02
CA PRO A 102 -10.07 -2.14 11.18
C PRO A 102 -10.84 -1.76 9.92
N VAL A 103 -10.32 -0.80 9.13
CA VAL A 103 -10.93 -0.40 7.86
C VAL A 103 -10.91 -1.54 6.85
N PHE A 104 -9.77 -2.24 6.76
CA PHE A 104 -9.64 -3.41 5.88
C PHE A 104 -10.51 -4.58 6.35
N ILE A 105 -10.65 -4.79 7.66
CA ILE A 105 -11.56 -5.80 8.21
C ILE A 105 -13.00 -5.49 7.79
N ALA A 106 -13.46 -4.24 7.93
CA ALA A 106 -14.80 -3.84 7.51
C ALA A 106 -15.02 -4.05 5.99
N MET A 107 -13.99 -3.86 5.16
CA MET A 107 -14.06 -4.17 3.72
C MET A 107 -14.23 -5.67 3.47
N VAL A 108 -13.52 -6.52 4.21
CA VAL A 108 -13.63 -7.99 4.11
C VAL A 108 -15.03 -8.45 4.55
N GLU A 109 -15.54 -7.91 5.65
CA GLU A 109 -16.89 -8.20 6.12
C GLU A 109 -17.95 -7.82 5.09
N TRP A 110 -17.82 -6.64 4.50
CA TRP A 110 -18.71 -6.19 3.42
C TRP A 110 -18.63 -7.11 2.20
N ALA A 111 -17.42 -7.43 1.72
CA ALA A 111 -17.25 -8.32 0.56
C ALA A 111 -17.84 -9.71 0.81
N THR A 112 -17.61 -10.26 2.01
CA THR A 112 -18.16 -11.56 2.43
C THR A 112 -19.69 -11.52 2.49
N LYS A 113 -20.27 -10.43 2.99
CA LYS A 113 -21.73 -10.26 3.07
C LYS A 113 -22.40 -10.23 1.69
N TYR A 114 -21.75 -9.64 0.69
CA TYR A 114 -22.30 -9.49 -0.66
C TYR A 114 -21.73 -10.49 -1.68
N ASN A 115 -20.95 -11.48 -1.22
CA ASN A 115 -20.44 -12.62 -1.98
C ASN A 115 -19.67 -12.21 -3.26
N ILE A 116 -18.78 -11.22 -3.12
CA ILE A 116 -17.87 -10.73 -4.17
C ILE A 116 -16.53 -11.45 -4.09
#